data_AF-A0A2H9LP84-F1
#
_entry.id   AF-A0A2H9LP84-F1
#
_cell.length_a   1.000
_cell.length_b   1.000
_cell.length_c   1.000
_cell.angle_alpha   90.00
_cell.angle_beta   90.00
_cell.angle_gamma   90.00
#
_symmetry.space_group_name_H-M   'P 1'
#
loop_
_entity.id
_entity.type
_entity.pdbx_description
1 polymer ?
#
loop_
_entity_poly.entity_id
_entity_poly.type
_entity_poly.pdbx_seq_one_letter_code
_entity_poly.pdbx_strand_id
1 'polypeptide(L)' 'DQKNKIDTAVSALKDAFAGTDLEKMKAKSEELQKVLQEVGTVIYQQAAADYARQKGQAGGQAPTGSDEKVVDSDDYKVK' A
#
# COMPACT_ATOMS: atom_id res chain seq x y z
N ASP A 1 7.25 -8.97 -2.74
CA ASP A 1 7.93 -7.66 -2.88
C ASP A 1 7.82 -6.73 -1.68
N GLN A 2 6.60 -6.34 -1.25
CA GLN A 2 6.43 -5.38 -0.15
C GLN A 2 7.10 -5.80 1.17
N LYS A 3 7.00 -7.09 1.53
CA LYS A 3 7.73 -7.66 2.67
C LYS A 3 9.24 -7.50 2.54
N ASN A 4 9.81 -7.80 1.37
CA ASN A 4 11.26 -7.70 1.15
C ASN A 4 11.76 -6.25 1.24
N LYS A 5 10.96 -5.28 0.78
CA LYS A 5 11.28 -3.85 0.94
C LYS A 5 11.37 -3.46 2.42
N ILE A 6 10.40 -3.88 3.23
CA ILE A 6 10.40 -3.64 4.68
C ILE A 6 11.60 -4.33 5.32
N ASP A 7 11.83 -5.61 5.04
CA ASP A 7 12.94 -6.39 5.60
C ASP A 7 14.30 -5.73 5.28
N THR A 8 14.45 -5.20 4.06
CA THR A 8 15.67 -4.50 3.62
C THR A 8 15.87 -3.19 4.37
N ALA A 9 14.82 -2.36 4.50
CA ALA A 9 14.87 -1.10 5.23
C ALA A 9 15.14 -1.30 6.73
N VAL A 10 14.55 -2.35 7.32
CA VAL A 10 14.80 -2.74 8.72
C VAL A 10 16.25 -3.17 8.92
N SER A 11 16.80 -4.01 8.04
CA SER A 11 18.21 -4.42 8.12
C SER A 11 19.15 -3.22 7.97
N ALA A 12 18.90 -2.33 7.00
CA ALA A 12 19.71 -1.14 6.80
C ALA A 12 19.70 -0.20 8.02
N LEU A 13 18.56 -0.07 8.71
CA LEU A 13 18.46 0.70 9.94
C LEU A 13 19.21 0.02 11.11
N LYS A 14 19.10 -1.30 11.24
CA LYS A 14 19.88 -2.07 12.25
C LYS A 14 21.38 -1.91 12.04
N ASP A 15 21.84 -1.97 10.78
CA ASP A 15 23.24 -1.76 10.44
C ASP A 15 23.69 -0.33 10.77
N ALA A 16 22.82 0.67 10.59
CA ALA A 16 23.11 2.05 10.99
C ALA A 16 23.25 2.17 12.53
N PHE A 17 22.42 1.46 13.31
CA PHE A 17 22.53 1.42 14.78
C PHE A 17 23.77 0.71 15.30
N ALA A 18 24.39 -0.18 14.51
CA ALA A 18 25.66 -0.82 14.86
C ALA A 18 26.86 0.15 14.77
N GLY A 19 26.68 1.30 14.11
CA GLY A 19 27.67 2.38 14.03
C GLY A 19 27.40 3.53 15.00
N THR A 20 28.15 4.62 14.86
CA THR A 20 28.01 5.85 15.66
C THR A 20 27.48 7.05 14.85
N ASP A 21 27.09 6.82 13.60
CA ASP A 21 26.61 7.86 12.68
C ASP A 21 25.11 8.13 12.90
N LEU A 22 24.83 9.12 13.74
CA LEU A 22 23.47 9.54 14.07
C LEU A 22 22.70 10.08 12.86
N GLU A 23 23.37 10.73 11.90
CA GLU A 23 22.72 11.22 10.69
C GLU A 23 22.25 10.05 9.83
N LYS A 24 23.08 9.02 9.69
CA LYS A 24 22.71 7.79 8.99
C LYS A 24 21.56 7.06 9.67
N MET A 25 21.54 6.97 11.01
CA MET A 25 20.41 6.38 11.74
C MET A 25 19.10 7.13 11.48
N LYS A 26 19.15 8.46 11.48
CA LYS A 26 17.98 9.30 11.19
C LYS A 26 17.50 9.09 9.76
N ALA A 27 18.40 9.15 8.78
CA ALA A 27 18.07 8.93 7.37
C ALA A 27 17.44 7.55 7.13
N LYS A 28 17.98 6.49 7.75
CA LYS A 28 17.42 5.13 7.63
C LYS A 28 16.09 4.96 8.35
N SER A 29 15.85 5.70 9.43
CA SER A 29 14.55 5.73 10.11
C SER A 29 13.48 6.39 9.23
N GLU A 30 13.81 7.52 8.60
CA GLU A 30 12.92 8.19 7.65
C GLU A 30 12.64 7.33 6.40
N GLU A 31 13.65 6.62 5.91
CA GLU A 31 13.50 5.67 4.78
C GLU A 31 12.53 4.54 5.14
N LEU A 32 12.69 3.92 6.31
CA LEU A 32 11.76 2.89 6.79
C LEU A 32 10.33 3.44 6.93
N GLN A 33 10.17 4.65 7.46
CA GLN A 33 8.86 5.27 7.61
C GLN A 33 8.17 5.49 6.26
N LYS A 34 8.91 5.93 5.23
CA LYS A 34 8.39 6.07 3.86
C LYS A 34 7.98 4.72 3.28
N VAL A 35 8.81 3.69 3.42
CA VAL A 35 8.49 2.33 2.96
C VAL A 35 7.20 1.82 3.61
N LEU A 36 7.02 2.04 4.92
CA LEU A 36 5.81 1.64 5.62
C LEU A 36 4.57 2.37 5.12
N GLN A 37 4.68 3.68 4.83
CA GLN A 37 3.58 4.45 4.24
C GLN A 37 3.21 3.90 2.86
N GLU A 38 4.18 3.71 1.97
CA GLU A 38 3.96 3.15 0.62
C GLU A 38 3.29 1.78 0.68
N VAL A 39 3.81 0.87 1.52
CA VAL A 39 3.26 -0.48 1.67
C VAL A 39 1.85 -0.42 2.24
N GLY A 40 1.60 0.44 3.23
CA GLY A 40 0.27 0.64 3.81
C GLY A 40 -0.75 1.10 2.77
N THR A 41 -0.37 2.06 1.92
CA THR A 41 -1.19 2.51 0.79
C THR A 41 -1.49 1.37 -0.18
N VAL A 42 -0.47 0.59 -0.55
CA VAL A 42 -0.65 -0.56 -1.47
C VAL A 42 -1.59 -1.61 -0.88
N ILE A 43 -1.42 -1.98 0.39
CA ILE A 43 -2.28 -2.97 1.06
C ILE A 43 -3.72 -2.46 1.10
N TYR A 44 -3.93 -1.19 1.43
CA TYR A 44 -5.27 -0.60 1.45
C TYR A 44 -5.92 -0.62 0.07
N GLN A 45 -5.20 -0.20 -0.97
CA GLN A 45 -5.67 -0.24 -2.35
C GLN A 45 -5.99 -1.67 -2.81
N GLN A 46 -5.13 -2.63 -2.47
CA GLN A 46 -5.33 -4.03 -2.82
C GLN A 46 -6.56 -4.62 -2.11
N ALA A 47 -6.73 -4.34 -0.82
CA ALA A 47 -7.91 -4.78 -0.07
C ALA A 47 -9.20 -4.17 -0.63
N ALA A 48 -9.18 -2.89 -1.02
CA ALA A 48 -10.32 -2.24 -1.65
C ALA A 48 -10.66 -2.86 -3.02
N ALA A 49 -9.65 -3.16 -3.83
CA ALA A 49 -9.82 -3.83 -5.12
C ALA A 49 -10.37 -5.26 -4.97
N ASP A 50 -9.87 -6.03 -4.00
CA ASP A 50 -10.34 -7.38 -3.71
C ASP A 50 -11.80 -7.38 -3.22
N TYR A 51 -12.16 -6.42 -2.37
CA TYR A 51 -13.55 -6.24 -1.93
C TYR A 51 -14.49 -5.89 -3.10
N ALA A 52 -14.08 -4.98 -3.99
CA ALA A 52 -14.84 -4.65 -5.19
C ALA A 52 -15.02 -5.86 -6.13
N ARG A 53 -13.97 -6.68 -6.31
CA ARG A 53 -14.04 -7.92 -7.09
C ARG A 53 -14.99 -8.95 -6.49
N GLN A 54 -14.98 -9.16 -5.18
CA GLN A 54 -15.92 -10.07 -4.52
C GLN A 54 -17.37 -9.60 -4.65
N LYS A 55 -17.62 -8.29 -4.48
CA LYS A 55 -18.97 -7.74 -4.62
C LYS A 55 -19.48 -7.78 -6.07
N GLY A 56 -18.58 -7.65 -7.06
CA GLY A 56 -18.90 -7.82 -8.49
C GLY A 56 -19.19 -9.27 -8.90
N GLN A 57 -18.62 -10.27 -8.23
CA GLN A 57 -18.87 -11.69 -8.52
C GLN A 57 -20.18 -12.23 -7.91
N ALA A 58 -20.71 -11.61 -6.85
CA ALA A 58 -22.01 -11.96 -6.29
C ALA A 58 -23.22 -11.41 -7.10
N GLY A 59 -22.97 -10.61 -8.15
CA GLY A 59 -23.99 -9.99 -9.00
C GLY A 59 -24.36 -10.77 -10.27
N GLY A 60 -24.09 -12.08 -10.32
CA GLY A 60 -24.43 -12.93 -11.45
C GLY A 60 -25.91 -13.32 -11.52
N GLN A 61 -26.82 -12.36 -11.75
CA GLN A 61 -28.12 -12.67 -12.36
C GLN A 61 -28.75 -11.44 -13.07
N ALA A 62 -28.84 -11.60 -14.40
CA ALA A 62 -29.63 -10.88 -15.41
C ALA A 62 -29.25 -9.42 -15.79
N PRO A 63 -29.10 -9.12 -17.10
CA PRO A 63 -28.94 -7.76 -17.59
C PRO A 63 -30.31 -7.17 -17.94
N THR A 64 -30.78 -6.21 -17.15
CA THR A 64 -31.72 -5.18 -17.63
C THR A 64 -31.43 -3.89 -16.88
N GLY A 65 -30.89 -2.89 -17.58
CA GLY A 65 -30.72 -1.54 -17.06
C GLY A 65 -29.27 -1.09 -17.07
N SER A 66 -28.91 -0.47 -18.18
CA SER A 66 -27.82 0.48 -18.34
C SER A 66 -27.61 1.32 -17.08
N ASP A 67 -26.45 1.19 -16.44
CA ASP A 67 -25.68 2.27 -15.79
C ASP A 67 -24.46 1.61 -15.14
N GLU A 68 -23.43 1.44 -15.97
CA GLU A 68 -22.08 1.09 -15.57
C GLU A 68 -21.54 2.12 -14.56
N LYS A 69 -21.83 1.92 -13.26
CA LYS A 69 -20.94 2.43 -12.22
C LYS A 69 -19.72 1.51 -12.11
N VAL A 70 -18.92 1.50 -13.17
CA VAL A 70 -17.48 1.30 -13.01
C VAL A 70 -17.03 2.39 -12.05
N VAL A 71 -16.47 1.98 -10.91
CA VAL A 71 -15.96 2.91 -9.90
C VAL A 71 -14.84 3.69 -10.57
N ASP A 72 -15.16 4.91 -11.01
CA ASP A 72 -14.20 5.81 -11.63
C ASP A 72 -13.07 6.04 -10.64
N SER A 73 -11.84 5.84 -11.10
CA SER A 73 -10.63 5.92 -10.28
C SER A 73 -10.35 7.33 -9.73
N ASP A 74 -11.25 8.29 -9.99
CA ASP A 74 -11.20 9.70 -9.62
C ASP A 74 -11.64 9.99 -8.17
N ASP A 75 -12.25 9.04 -7.47
CA ASP A 75 -12.71 9.22 -6.07
C ASP A 75 -11.60 9.02 -5.01
N TYR A 76 -10.38 8.65 -5.41
CA TYR A 76 -9.20 8.63 -4.53
C TYR A 76 -8.49 10.00 -4.50
N LYS A 77 -9.23 11.09 -4.29
CA LYS A 77 -8.62 12.36 -3.86
C LYS A 77 -8.44 12.33 -2.34
N VAL A 78 -7.24 11.95 -1.91
CA VAL A 78 -6.77 12.18 -0.54
C VAL A 78 -6.75 13.70 -0.33
N LYS A 79 -7.63 14.18 0.55
CA LYS A 79 -7.80 15.60 0.87
C LYS A 79 -6.68 16.13 1.76
#